data_AF-A0A438EMK1-F1
#
_entry.id   AF-A0A438EMK1-F1
#
_cell.length_a   1.000
_cell.length_b   1.000
_cell.length_c   1.000
_cell.angle_alpha   90.00
_cell.angle_beta   90.00
_cell.angle_gamma   90.00
#
_symmetry.space_group_name_H-M   'P 1'
#
loop_
_entity.id
_entity.type
_entity.pdbx_description
1 polymer ?
#
loop_
_entity_poly.entity_id
_entity_poly.type
_entity_poly.pdbx_seq_one_letter_code
_entity_poly.pdbx_strand_id
1 'polypeptide(L)'
;MLEKVSIWRDIRASGRSLHESQNYAFCIQALESDPKTPAAKDYMDLAVISLNLGISNATDTRSYINDMYESPGTDPSKKPALKGCISGYDGAVGSFKSALGELKQDPLTANYDAKVAGDGRSEL
;
A
#
# COMPACT_ATOMS: atom_id res chain seq x y z
N MET A 1 -19.32 5.01 -5.98
CA MET A 1 -18.52 4.71 -4.76
C MET A 1 -18.48 3.21 -4.44
N LEU A 2 -19.55 2.44 -4.67
CA LEU A 2 -19.58 0.99 -4.40
C LEU A 2 -18.79 0.13 -5.40
N GLU A 3 -18.60 0.59 -6.65
CA GLU A 3 -17.90 -0.20 -7.68
C GLU A 3 -16.39 -0.31 -7.45
N LYS A 4 -15.75 0.73 -6.89
CA LYS A 4 -14.31 0.69 -6.58
C LYS A 4 -13.97 -0.29 -5.47
N VAL A 5 -14.91 -0.56 -4.55
CA VAL A 5 -14.73 -1.53 -3.45
C VAL A 5 -14.80 -2.98 -3.96
N SER A 6 -15.46 -3.22 -5.10
CA SER A 6 -15.62 -4.58 -5.65
C SER A 6 -14.32 -5.14 -6.23
N ILE A 7 -13.51 -4.31 -6.90
CA ILE A 7 -12.18 -4.70 -7.42
C ILE A 7 -11.24 -5.16 -6.29
N TRP A 8 -11.30 -4.53 -5.12
CA TRP A 8 -10.45 -4.88 -3.98
C TRP A 8 -10.93 -6.10 -3.18
N ARG A 9 -12.19 -6.54 -3.36
CA ARG A 9 -12.73 -7.74 -2.73
C ARG A 9 -12.23 -9.02 -3.40
N ASP A 10 -12.05 -9.00 -4.72
CA ASP A 10 -11.64 -10.18 -5.48
C ASP A 10 -10.16 -10.52 -5.28
N ILE A 11 -9.31 -9.51 -5.02
CA ILE A 11 -7.88 -9.70 -4.71
C ILE A 11 -7.67 -10.35 -3.34
N ARG A 12 -8.62 -10.18 -2.40
CA ARG A 12 -8.52 -10.73 -1.04
C ARG A 12 -8.89 -12.22 -0.95
N ALA A 13 -9.53 -12.78 -1.98
CA ALA A 13 -10.05 -14.15 -1.97
C ALA A 13 -9.03 -15.22 -2.40
N SER A 14 -7.92 -14.85 -3.03
CA SER A 14 -6.88 -15.79 -3.45
C SER A 14 -5.76 -15.88 -2.41
N GLY A 15 -6.03 -16.58 -1.31
CA GLY A 15 -5.04 -16.88 -0.27
C GLY A 15 -3.88 -17.76 -0.76
N ARG A 16 -2.88 -17.16 -1.39
CA ARG A 16 -1.57 -17.78 -1.66
C ARG A 16 -0.44 -16.77 -1.46
N SER A 17 0.50 -17.15 -0.59
CA SER A 17 1.80 -16.52 -0.38
C SER A 17 2.62 -16.54 -1.69
N LEU A 18 2.91 -15.38 -2.29
CA LEU A 18 4.01 -15.24 -3.26
C LEU A 18 4.71 -13.90 -3.06
N HIS A 19 6.01 -14.00 -2.78
CA HIS A 19 6.89 -12.91 -2.39
C HIS A 19 7.65 -12.28 -3.57
N GLU A 20 7.37 -12.65 -4.83
CA GLU A 20 8.11 -12.05 -5.96
C GLU A 20 7.45 -12.12 -7.35
N SER A 21 6.46 -13.00 -7.58
CA SER A 21 5.84 -13.18 -8.91
C SER A 21 4.32 -12.90 -9.01
N GLN A 22 3.68 -12.38 -7.95
CA GLN A 22 2.34 -11.77 -8.03
C GLN A 22 2.50 -10.27 -8.26
N ASN A 23 2.13 -9.64 -9.37
CA ASN A 23 1.32 -10.04 -10.52
C ASN A 23 1.63 -8.97 -11.58
N TYR A 24 2.28 -9.28 -12.70
CA TYR A 24 2.51 -8.28 -13.77
C TYR A 24 1.20 -7.58 -14.17
N ALA A 25 0.11 -8.34 -14.29
CA ALA A 25 -1.22 -7.80 -14.55
C ALA A 25 -1.70 -6.82 -13.46
N PHE A 26 -1.47 -7.12 -12.18
CA PHE A 26 -1.80 -6.22 -11.08
C PHE A 26 -0.95 -4.95 -11.12
N CYS A 27 0.34 -5.08 -11.43
CA CYS A 27 1.24 -3.93 -11.57
C CYS A 27 0.75 -2.98 -12.68
N ILE A 28 0.42 -3.54 -13.85
CA ILE A 28 -0.13 -2.76 -14.96
C ILE A 28 -1.46 -2.12 -14.56
N GLN A 29 -2.40 -2.86 -13.99
CA GLN A 29 -3.69 -2.32 -13.54
C GLN A 29 -3.55 -1.24 -12.47
N ALA A 30 -2.61 -1.41 -11.53
CA ALA A 30 -2.36 -0.42 -10.50
C ALA A 30 -1.82 0.87 -11.11
N LEU A 31 -0.84 0.78 -12.01
CA LEU A 31 -0.32 1.95 -12.73
C LEU A 31 -1.42 2.61 -13.56
N GLU A 32 -2.19 1.85 -14.33
CA GLU A 32 -3.29 2.37 -15.17
C GLU A 32 -4.43 3.01 -14.36
N SER A 33 -4.50 2.77 -13.05
CA SER A 33 -5.45 3.46 -12.17
C SER A 33 -5.12 4.93 -11.95
N ASP A 34 -3.87 5.34 -12.17
CA ASP A 34 -3.47 6.75 -12.19
C ASP A 34 -3.56 7.31 -13.63
N PRO A 35 -4.38 8.35 -13.87
CA PRO A 35 -4.54 8.93 -15.21
C PRO A 35 -3.28 9.59 -15.77
N LYS A 36 -2.23 9.78 -14.97
CA LYS A 36 -0.93 10.31 -15.41
C LYS A 36 -0.01 9.25 -16.01
N THR A 37 -0.29 7.96 -15.80
CA THR A 37 0.55 6.85 -16.28
C THR A 37 0.82 6.90 -17.78
N PRO A 38 -0.14 7.18 -18.68
CA PRO A 38 0.13 7.30 -20.11
C PRO A 38 1.10 8.44 -20.49
N ALA A 39 1.30 9.43 -19.61
CA ALA A 39 2.18 10.57 -19.83
C ALA A 39 3.59 10.37 -19.24
N ALA A 40 3.84 9.25 -18.57
CA ALA A 40 5.16 8.92 -18.03
C ALA A 40 6.20 8.78 -19.15
N LYS A 41 7.31 9.48 -19.02
CA LYS A 41 8.37 9.52 -20.05
C LYS A 41 9.44 8.46 -19.83
N ASP A 42 9.63 8.07 -18.58
CA ASP A 42 10.65 7.13 -18.15
C ASP A 42 10.21 6.38 -16.88
N TYR A 43 11.10 5.51 -16.39
CA TYR A 43 10.87 4.73 -15.19
C TYR A 43 10.78 5.57 -13.91
N MET A 44 11.33 6.80 -13.90
CA MET A 44 11.27 7.68 -12.73
C MET A 44 9.86 8.25 -12.57
N ASP A 45 9.22 8.64 -13.69
CA ASP A 45 7.82 9.04 -13.68
C ASP A 45 6.91 7.91 -13.17
N LEU A 46 7.15 6.68 -13.63
CA LEU A 46 6.41 5.49 -13.16
C LEU A 46 6.67 5.18 -11.68
N ALA A 47 7.90 5.36 -11.19
CA ALA A 47 8.24 5.19 -9.78
C ALA A 47 7.52 6.22 -8.91
N VAL A 48 7.46 7.50 -9.33
CA VAL A 48 6.70 8.55 -8.64
C VAL A 48 5.21 8.20 -8.58
N ILE A 49 4.63 7.73 -9.68
CA ILE A 49 3.23 7.28 -9.71
C ILE A 49 3.01 6.12 -8.75
N SER A 50 3.87 5.09 -8.81
CA SER A 50 3.78 3.91 -7.95
C SER A 50 3.85 4.26 -6.47
N LEU A 51 4.79 5.14 -6.07
CA LEU A 51 4.94 5.58 -4.69
C LEU A 51 3.72 6.38 -4.21
N ASN A 52 3.17 7.25 -5.05
CA ASN A 52 1.96 8.00 -4.71
C ASN A 52 0.74 7.08 -4.54
N LEU A 53 0.58 6.07 -5.42
CA LEU A 53 -0.44 5.04 -5.27
C LEU A 53 -0.25 4.26 -3.96
N GLY A 54 0.99 3.90 -3.62
CA GLY A 54 1.34 3.27 -2.34
C GLY A 54 0.94 4.11 -1.13
N ILE A 55 1.27 5.41 -1.13
CA ILE A 55 0.91 6.36 -0.07
C ILE A 55 -0.62 6.43 0.08
N SER A 56 -1.34 6.59 -1.03
CA SER A 56 -2.80 6.71 -1.02
C SER A 56 -3.44 5.44 -0.48
N ASN A 57 -3.10 4.28 -1.03
CA ASN A 57 -3.68 3.00 -0.64
C ASN A 57 -3.36 2.64 0.82
N ALA A 58 -2.14 2.91 1.28
CA ALA A 58 -1.75 2.69 2.66
C ALA A 58 -2.51 3.62 3.61
N THR A 59 -2.69 4.89 3.24
CA THR A 59 -3.45 5.88 4.05
C THR A 59 -4.93 5.53 4.13
N ASP A 60 -5.52 5.12 3.01
CA ASP A 60 -6.93 4.71 2.95
C ASP A 60 -7.16 3.45 3.77
N THR A 61 -6.26 2.46 3.67
CA THR A 61 -6.35 1.23 4.45
C THR A 61 -6.17 1.49 5.94
N ARG A 62 -5.21 2.34 6.31
CA ARG A 62 -5.01 2.80 7.69
C ARG A 62 -6.28 3.42 8.27
N SER A 63 -6.92 4.31 7.52
CA SER A 63 -8.17 4.97 7.92
C SER A 63 -9.30 3.96 8.09
N TYR A 64 -9.47 3.05 7.12
CA TYR A 64 -10.47 1.98 7.20
C TYR A 64 -10.28 1.07 8.42
N ILE A 65 -9.02 0.72 8.76
CA ILE A 65 -8.72 -0.08 9.96
C ILE A 65 -8.99 0.72 11.23
N ASN A 66 -8.72 2.03 11.24
CA ASN A 66 -9.06 2.89 12.36
C ASN A 66 -10.57 2.94 12.59
N ASP A 67 -11.37 3.09 11.54
CA ASP A 67 -12.83 3.06 11.64
C ASP A 67 -13.34 1.73 12.22
N MET A 68 -12.75 0.61 11.78
CA MET A 68 -13.04 -0.70 12.39
C MET A 68 -12.61 -0.76 13.87
N TYR A 69 -11.46 -0.22 14.24
CA TYR A 69 -10.99 -0.21 15.61
C TYR A 69 -11.90 0.62 16.55
N GLU A 70 -12.39 1.76 16.06
CA GLU A 70 -13.25 2.69 16.81
C GLU A 70 -14.71 2.22 16.87
N SER A 71 -15.15 1.40 15.91
CA SER A 71 -16.54 0.92 15.84
C SER A 71 -17.00 0.25 17.16
N PRO A 72 -18.17 0.63 17.70
CA PRO A 72 -18.73 0.04 18.91
C PRO A 72 -19.01 -1.47 18.81
N GLY A 73 -19.24 -1.97 17.59
CA GLY A 73 -19.52 -3.38 17.33
C GLY A 73 -18.28 -4.26 17.21
N THR A 74 -17.08 -3.68 17.30
CA THR A 74 -15.84 -4.44 17.16
C THR A 74 -15.54 -5.23 18.42
N ASP A 75 -15.43 -6.54 18.24
CA ASP A 75 -14.99 -7.49 19.25
C ASP A 75 -13.71 -6.99 19.96
N PRO A 76 -13.74 -6.76 21.28
CA PRO A 76 -12.59 -6.28 22.04
C PRO A 76 -11.33 -7.13 21.85
N SER A 77 -11.47 -8.43 21.61
CA SER A 77 -10.33 -9.33 21.37
C SER A 77 -9.54 -9.01 20.09
N LYS A 78 -10.17 -8.32 19.11
CA LYS A 78 -9.54 -7.92 17.84
C LYS A 78 -8.84 -6.57 17.92
N LYS A 79 -9.15 -5.75 18.93
CA LYS A 79 -8.59 -4.39 19.05
C LYS A 79 -7.06 -4.34 19.11
N PRO A 80 -6.35 -5.26 19.81
CA PRO A 80 -4.89 -5.28 19.79
C PRO A 80 -4.32 -5.50 18.39
N ALA A 81 -4.86 -6.45 17.62
CA ALA A 81 -4.42 -6.72 16.25
C ALA A 81 -4.72 -5.53 15.33
N LEU A 82 -5.91 -4.93 15.41
CA LEU A 82 -6.26 -3.74 14.63
C LEU A 82 -5.34 -2.55 14.94
N LYS A 83 -5.00 -2.33 16.22
CA LYS A 83 -4.03 -1.31 16.63
C LYS A 83 -2.64 -1.60 16.06
N GLY A 84 -2.21 -2.86 16.06
CA GLY A 84 -0.99 -3.30 15.39
C GLY A 84 -0.99 -2.97 13.91
N CYS A 85 -2.09 -3.25 13.21
CA CYS A 85 -2.24 -2.91 11.80
C CYS A 85 -2.21 -1.39 11.55
N ILE A 86 -2.88 -0.57 12.37
CA ILE A 86 -2.82 0.90 12.26
C ILE A 86 -1.37 1.38 12.33
N SER A 87 -0.60 0.91 13.32
CA SER A 87 0.82 1.26 13.45
C SER A 87 1.66 0.75 12.28
N GLY A 88 1.36 -0.44 11.76
CA GLY A 88 2.03 -0.99 10.58
C GLY A 88 1.81 -0.11 9.34
N TYR A 89 0.57 0.32 9.11
CA TYR A 89 0.26 1.22 7.99
C TYR A 89 0.79 2.64 8.20
N ASP A 90 0.85 3.15 9.44
CA ASP A 90 1.57 4.41 9.74
C ASP A 90 3.05 4.30 9.32
N GLY A 91 3.68 3.16 9.61
CA GLY A 91 5.03 2.85 9.14
C GLY A 91 5.15 2.79 7.62
N ALA A 92 4.26 2.05 6.94
CA ALA A 92 4.26 1.93 5.48
C ALA A 92 4.07 3.29 4.78
N VAL A 93 3.15 4.13 5.27
CA VAL A 93 2.97 5.50 4.76
C VAL A 93 4.24 6.33 4.95
N GLY A 94 4.90 6.22 6.10
CA GLY A 94 6.17 6.88 6.37
C GLY A 94 7.27 6.46 5.39
N SER A 95 7.46 5.15 5.22
CA SER A 95 8.45 4.59 4.31
C SER A 95 8.21 4.95 2.85
N PHE A 96 6.96 4.91 2.35
CA PHE A 96 6.69 5.38 0.98
C PHE A 96 6.96 6.87 0.78
N LYS A 97 6.66 7.72 1.79
CA LYS A 97 6.98 9.15 1.74
C LYS A 97 8.49 9.40 1.75
N SER A 98 9.23 8.62 2.54
CA SER A 98 10.70 8.66 2.57
C SER A 98 11.27 8.29 1.20
N ALA A 99 10.84 7.15 0.64
CA ALA A 99 11.22 6.71 -0.69
C ALA A 99 10.93 7.76 -1.77
N LEU A 100 9.79 8.43 -1.71
CA LEU A 100 9.43 9.49 -2.66
C LEU A 100 10.36 10.72 -2.55
N GLY A 101 10.78 11.08 -1.33
CA GLY A 101 11.70 12.19 -1.09
C GLY A 101 13.12 11.90 -1.57
N GLU A 102 13.54 10.65 -1.49
CA GLU A 102 14.89 10.20 -1.82
C GLU A 102 15.06 9.82 -3.30
N LEU A 103 13.97 9.44 -3.98
CA LEU A 103 13.98 8.81 -5.31
C LEU A 103 14.93 9.44 -6.33
N LYS A 104 15.03 10.77 -6.37
CA LYS A 104 15.91 11.47 -7.32
C LYS A 104 17.38 11.54 -6.91
N GLN A 105 17.65 11.54 -5.61
CA GLN A 105 18.98 11.76 -5.04
C GLN A 105 19.67 10.43 -4.73
N ASP A 106 18.91 9.49 -4.19
CA ASP A 106 19.37 8.16 -3.81
C ASP A 106 18.30 7.10 -4.12
N PRO A 107 18.25 6.62 -5.39
CA PRO A 107 17.30 5.59 -5.80
C PRO A 107 17.46 4.26 -5.05
N LEU A 108 18.64 3.97 -4.49
CA LEU A 108 18.89 2.72 -3.76
C LEU A 108 18.25 2.77 -2.37
N THR A 109 18.39 3.89 -1.66
CA THR A 109 17.70 4.10 -0.39
C THR A 109 16.19 4.17 -0.61
N ALA A 110 15.73 4.86 -1.67
CA ALA A 110 14.31 4.88 -2.02
C ALA A 110 13.75 3.47 -2.30
N ASN A 111 14.51 2.61 -2.98
CA ASN A 111 14.12 1.22 -3.22
C ASN A 111 14.07 0.40 -1.91
N TYR A 112 15.02 0.62 -1.00
CA TYR A 112 15.01 -0.02 0.31
C TYR A 112 13.78 0.39 1.13
N ASP A 113 13.45 1.68 1.17
CA ASP A 113 12.29 2.20 1.89
C ASP A 113 10.97 1.70 1.29
N ALA A 114 10.86 1.65 -0.04
CA ALA A 114 9.70 1.07 -0.70
C ALA A 114 9.54 -0.42 -0.36
N LYS A 115 10.64 -1.17 -0.23
CA LYS A 115 10.63 -2.56 0.22
C LYS A 115 10.16 -2.67 1.67
N VAL A 116 10.70 -1.85 2.58
CA VAL A 116 10.27 -1.82 3.99
C VAL A 116 8.78 -1.53 4.12
N ALA A 117 8.22 -0.68 3.26
CA ALA A 117 6.78 -0.42 3.26
C ALA A 117 5.94 -1.65 2.85
N GLY A 118 6.48 -2.52 1.98
CA GLY A 118 5.85 -3.77 1.56
C GLY A 118 6.04 -4.93 2.54
N ASP A 119 7.17 -4.95 3.24
CA ASP A 119 7.47 -5.92 4.31
C ASP A 119 6.61 -5.59 5.54
N GLY A 120 5.40 -6.17 5.60
CA GLY A 120 4.52 -6.01 6.76
C GLY A 120 5.23 -6.40 8.06
N ARG A 121 4.93 -5.73 9.19
CA ARG A 121 5.42 -6.15 10.52
C ARG A 121 5.01 -7.60 10.75
N SER A 122 6.00 -8.49 10.78
CA SER A 122 5.86 -9.92 11.04
C SER A 122 5.86 -10.27 12.54
N GLU A 123 5.74 -9.28 13.42
CA GLU A 123 5.68 -9.50 14.87
C GLU A 123 4.26 -9.28 15.39
N LEU A 124 3.43 -10.33 15.27
CA LEU A 124 2.26 -10.58 16.11
C LEU A 124 2.29 -12.04 16.58
#